data_AF-X6MH10-F1
#
_entry.id   AF-X6MH10-F1
#
_cell.length_a   1.000
_cell.length_b   1.000
_cell.length_c   1.000
_cell.angle_alpha   90.00
_cell.angle_beta   90.00
_cell.angle_gamma   90.00
#
_symmetry.space_group_name_H-M   'P 1'
#
loop_
_entity.id
_entity.type
_entity.pdbx_description
1 polymer ?
#
loop_
_entity_poly.entity_id
_entity_poly.type
_entity_poly.pdbx_seq_one_letter_code
_entity_poly.pdbx_strand_id
1 'polypeptide(L)'
;MIRAKRLVASCKIHGSEQGIRKYFVTTAEDRPLVVQFCGHNPSEIAEAAKLVRSMCDAIDINLGCPQKCAKDEKFGSFLLDEPKIIEDIFKALQSANLSVPVFAKIRISQTLSETMNIVRLLEKYGVSLITVHGRRKEREFHTKPADLDIIKQIKQLATVPIIC
;
A
#
# COMPACT_ATOMS: atom_id res chain seq x y z
N MET A 1 7.86 3.35 -5.13
CA MET A 1 6.57 3.86 -4.62
C MET A 1 6.42 5.32 -5.00
N ILE A 2 5.24 5.73 -5.46
CA ILE A 2 4.91 7.11 -5.81
C ILE A 2 4.27 7.77 -4.58
N ARG A 3 4.71 8.99 -4.24
CA ARG A 3 4.05 9.78 -3.21
C ARG A 3 2.76 10.36 -3.78
N ALA A 4 1.60 9.90 -3.28
CA ALA A 4 0.29 10.30 -3.80
C ALA A 4 0.11 11.82 -3.86
N LYS A 5 0.46 12.52 -2.75
CA LYS A 5 0.47 13.99 -2.66
C LYS A 5 1.20 14.68 -3.81
N ARG A 6 2.39 14.18 -4.17
CA ARG A 6 3.23 14.79 -5.20
C ARG A 6 2.67 14.58 -6.60
N LEU A 7 2.13 13.39 -6.87
CA LEU A 7 1.47 13.10 -8.14
C LEU A 7 0.24 14.01 -8.33
N VAL A 8 -0.61 14.09 -7.32
CA VAL A 8 -1.82 14.93 -7.33
C VAL A 8 -1.46 16.40 -7.52
N ALA A 9 -0.50 16.92 -6.75
CA ALA A 9 -0.05 18.31 -6.90
C ALA A 9 0.51 18.60 -8.30
N SER A 10 1.27 17.67 -8.86
CA SER A 10 1.82 17.77 -10.22
C SER A 10 0.72 17.88 -11.27
N CYS A 11 -0.30 17.04 -11.18
CA CYS A 11 -1.43 17.04 -12.12
C CYS A 11 -2.28 18.32 -12.01
N LYS A 12 -2.40 18.89 -10.81
CA LYS A 12 -3.08 20.19 -10.62
C LYS A 12 -2.32 21.35 -11.25
N ILE A 13 -0.99 21.30 -11.29
CA ILE A 13 -0.14 22.37 -11.85
C ILE A 13 0.04 22.23 -13.36
N HIS A 14 0.27 21.01 -13.85
CA HIS A 14 0.71 20.75 -15.23
C HIS A 14 -0.37 20.06 -16.09
N GLY A 15 -1.55 19.80 -15.54
CA GLY A 15 -2.55 18.92 -16.15
C GLY A 15 -2.20 17.43 -15.95
N SER A 16 -3.20 16.55 -16.08
CA SER A 16 -3.05 15.13 -15.72
C SER A 16 -1.94 14.42 -16.49
N GLU A 17 -1.88 14.54 -17.82
CA GLU A 17 -0.92 13.79 -18.64
C GLU A 17 0.54 14.19 -18.32
N GLN A 18 0.86 15.48 -18.40
CA GLN A 18 2.22 15.96 -18.11
C GLN A 18 2.57 15.82 -16.62
N GLY A 19 1.58 16.00 -15.75
CA GLY A 19 1.72 15.83 -14.31
C GLY A 19 2.08 14.41 -13.90
N ILE A 20 1.43 13.41 -14.51
CA ILE A 20 1.73 11.99 -14.31
C ILE A 20 3.13 11.65 -14.83
N ARG A 21 3.47 12.05 -16.07
CA ARG A 21 4.77 11.72 -16.71
C ARG A 21 5.99 12.17 -15.90
N LYS A 22 5.86 13.20 -15.07
CA LYS A 22 6.93 13.66 -14.17
C LYS A 22 7.28 12.68 -13.04
N TYR A 23 6.33 11.84 -12.65
CA TYR A 23 6.47 10.93 -11.49
C TYR A 23 6.29 9.45 -11.85
N PHE A 24 5.72 9.17 -13.03
CA PHE A 24 5.38 7.84 -13.48
C PHE A 24 5.61 7.73 -14.99
N VAL A 25 6.54 6.86 -15.36
CA VAL A 25 6.87 6.52 -16.74
C VAL A 25 6.90 5.00 -16.82
N THR A 26 6.29 4.45 -17.86
CA THR A 26 6.16 3.00 -18.07
C THR A 26 6.07 2.70 -19.56
N THR A 27 6.30 1.45 -19.92
CA THR A 27 6.25 0.89 -21.28
C THR A 27 5.26 -0.28 -21.35
N ALA A 28 4.95 -0.78 -22.55
CA ALA A 28 4.00 -1.88 -22.70
C ALA A 28 4.56 -3.19 -22.10
N GLU A 29 5.89 -3.33 -22.10
CA GLU A 29 6.64 -4.48 -21.62
C GLU A 29 6.65 -4.61 -20.09
N ASP A 30 6.28 -3.54 -19.35
CA ASP A 30 6.20 -3.56 -17.89
C ASP A 30 4.98 -4.34 -17.36
N ARG A 31 4.09 -4.81 -18.25
CA ARG A 31 2.88 -5.52 -17.85
C ARG A 31 3.14 -6.99 -17.48
N PRO A 32 2.49 -7.53 -16.43
CA PRO A 32 1.50 -6.87 -15.57
C PRO A 32 2.13 -5.85 -14.61
N LEU A 33 1.57 -4.64 -14.58
CA LEU A 33 2.11 -3.50 -13.86
C LEU A 33 1.30 -3.17 -12.61
N VAL A 34 1.96 -3.14 -11.45
CA VAL A 34 1.36 -2.72 -10.18
C VAL A 34 1.93 -1.38 -9.76
N VAL A 35 1.08 -0.36 -9.63
CA VAL A 35 1.51 0.97 -9.18
C VAL A 35 1.34 1.08 -7.67
N GLN A 36 2.48 1.19 -6.97
CA GLN A 36 2.48 1.32 -5.52
C GLN A 36 2.52 2.78 -5.06
N PHE A 37 1.55 3.19 -4.25
CA PHE A 37 1.48 4.51 -3.62
C PHE A 37 1.93 4.51 -2.16
N CYS A 38 2.40 5.66 -1.69
CA CYS A 38 2.55 5.97 -0.28
C CYS A 38 1.98 7.36 0.07
N GLY A 39 1.51 7.49 1.30
CA GLY A 39 0.88 8.68 1.86
C GLY A 39 0.00 8.32 3.06
N HIS A 40 -0.62 9.32 3.68
CA HIS A 40 -1.55 9.13 4.81
C HIS A 40 -2.87 9.87 4.63
N ASN A 41 -3.02 10.68 3.57
CA ASN A 41 -4.26 11.38 3.28
C ASN A 41 -5.15 10.50 2.38
N PRO A 42 -6.34 10.08 2.84
CA PRO A 42 -7.23 9.22 2.07
C PRO A 42 -7.63 9.80 0.71
N SER A 43 -7.96 11.08 0.67
CA SER A 43 -8.40 11.76 -0.55
C SER A 43 -7.29 11.86 -1.58
N GLU A 44 -6.06 12.20 -1.16
CA GLU A 44 -4.90 12.25 -2.06
C GLU A 44 -4.57 10.88 -2.64
N ILE A 45 -4.65 9.81 -1.84
CA ILE A 45 -4.42 8.44 -2.31
C ILE A 45 -5.49 8.01 -3.32
N ALA A 46 -6.76 8.26 -3.03
CA ALA A 46 -7.86 7.93 -3.93
C ALA A 46 -7.78 8.72 -5.25
N GLU A 47 -7.45 10.02 -5.19
CA GLU A 47 -7.24 10.86 -6.37
C GLU A 47 -6.05 10.37 -7.21
N ALA A 48 -4.92 10.07 -6.56
CA ALA A 48 -3.74 9.49 -7.22
C ALA A 48 -4.05 8.15 -7.92
N ALA A 49 -4.80 7.27 -7.26
CA ALA A 49 -5.21 5.99 -7.84
C ALA A 49 -6.12 6.17 -9.06
N LYS A 50 -7.08 7.10 -9.01
CA LYS A 50 -7.94 7.43 -10.17
C LYS A 50 -7.15 7.94 -11.37
N LEU A 51 -6.07 8.70 -11.14
CA LEU A 51 -5.24 9.26 -12.20
C LEU A 51 -4.48 8.18 -12.99
N VAL A 52 -4.06 7.09 -12.35
CA VAL A 52 -3.21 6.06 -12.98
C VAL A 52 -3.93 4.75 -13.29
N ARG A 53 -5.19 4.57 -12.87
CA ARG A 53 -5.91 3.29 -12.95
C ARG A 53 -6.02 2.68 -14.36
N SER A 54 -5.93 3.48 -15.42
CA SER A 54 -5.96 3.02 -16.82
C SER A 54 -4.57 2.64 -17.36
N MET A 55 -3.52 2.95 -16.61
CA MET A 55 -2.12 2.78 -17.01
C MET A 55 -1.46 1.57 -16.32
N CYS A 56 -2.17 0.88 -15.43
CA CYS A 56 -1.66 -0.24 -14.65
C CYS A 56 -2.72 -1.34 -14.54
N ASP A 57 -2.31 -2.49 -14.02
CA ASP A 57 -3.16 -3.67 -13.85
C ASP A 57 -3.57 -3.89 -12.38
N ALA A 58 -2.90 -3.22 -11.43
CA ALA A 58 -3.34 -3.11 -10.04
C ALA A 58 -2.77 -1.87 -9.35
N ILE A 59 -3.40 -1.46 -8.24
CA ILE A 59 -2.95 -0.39 -7.35
C ILE A 59 -2.52 -1.02 -6.02
N ASP A 60 -1.34 -0.70 -5.51
CA ASP A 60 -0.87 -1.20 -4.21
C ASP A 60 -0.61 -0.05 -3.21
N ILE A 61 -0.99 -0.24 -1.95
CA ILE A 61 -0.72 0.73 -0.89
C ILE A 61 0.43 0.26 -0.01
N ASN A 62 1.49 1.08 0.06
CA ASN A 62 2.63 0.80 0.91
C ASN A 62 2.33 1.12 2.38
N LEU A 63 2.17 0.05 3.16
CA LEU A 63 2.05 0.05 4.62
C LEU A 63 3.25 -0.67 5.28
N GLY A 64 4.38 -0.74 4.59
CA GLY A 64 5.51 -1.60 4.98
C GLY A 64 6.89 -0.93 5.01
N CYS A 65 7.03 0.29 4.50
CA CYS A 65 8.32 1.00 4.49
C CYS A 65 8.69 1.50 5.90
N PRO A 66 9.84 1.08 6.47
CA PRO A 66 10.31 1.54 7.79
C PRO A 66 11.37 2.65 7.72
N GLN A 67 11.68 3.16 6.52
CA GLN A 67 12.73 4.16 6.35
C GLN A 67 12.38 5.48 7.06
N LYS A 68 13.41 6.25 7.41
CA LYS A 68 13.27 7.53 8.10
C LYS A 68 12.30 8.50 7.38
N CYS A 69 12.35 8.58 6.05
CA CYS A 69 11.42 9.42 5.30
C CYS A 69 9.94 9.01 5.45
N ALA A 70 9.67 7.71 5.61
CA ALA A 70 8.33 7.20 5.88
C ALA A 70 7.87 7.58 7.30
N LYS A 71 8.79 7.60 8.27
CA LYS A 71 8.52 8.09 9.63
C LYS A 71 8.17 9.58 9.62
N ASP A 72 9.04 10.38 9.00
CA ASP A 72 8.94 11.84 9.00
C ASP A 72 7.67 12.33 8.29
N GLU A 73 7.25 11.61 7.24
CA GLU A 73 6.04 11.93 6.46
C GLU A 73 4.82 11.06 6.80
N LYS A 74 4.93 10.25 7.87
CA LYS A 74 3.85 9.41 8.42
C LYS A 74 3.19 8.47 7.41
N PHE A 75 3.96 7.67 6.66
CA PHE A 75 3.41 6.61 5.80
C PHE A 75 4.13 5.27 6.03
N GLY A 76 3.79 4.23 5.26
CA GLY A 76 4.51 2.95 5.33
C GLY A 76 4.18 2.19 6.61
N SER A 77 5.17 1.52 7.20
CA SER A 77 4.93 0.68 8.39
C SER A 77 4.56 1.46 9.64
N PHE A 78 4.71 2.79 9.63
CA PHE A 78 4.27 3.66 10.72
C PHE A 78 2.75 3.82 10.77
N LEU A 79 2.05 3.53 9.66
CA LEU A 79 0.58 3.50 9.67
C LEU A 79 0.01 2.27 10.38
N LEU A 80 0.81 1.22 10.62
CA LEU A 80 0.36 0.03 11.35
C LEU A 80 -0.02 0.34 12.81
N ASP A 81 0.50 1.44 13.37
CA ASP A 81 0.13 1.95 14.69
C ASP A 81 -1.11 2.86 14.66
N GLU A 82 -1.57 3.23 13.45
CA GLU A 82 -2.65 4.17 13.19
C GLU A 82 -3.74 3.51 12.34
N PRO A 83 -4.36 2.40 12.81
CA PRO A 83 -5.29 1.60 12.00
C PRO A 83 -6.49 2.41 11.49
N LYS A 84 -6.86 3.50 12.17
CA LYS A 84 -7.92 4.39 11.73
C LYS A 84 -7.57 5.10 10.41
N ILE A 85 -6.32 5.51 10.23
CA ILE A 85 -5.86 6.12 8.97
C ILE A 85 -5.89 5.08 7.84
N ILE A 86 -5.47 3.84 8.13
CA ILE A 86 -5.57 2.73 7.16
C ILE A 86 -7.04 2.52 6.77
N GLU A 87 -7.95 2.45 7.74
CA GLU A 87 -9.39 2.31 7.49
C GLU A 87 -9.90 3.40 6.53
N ASP A 88 -9.57 4.66 6.81
CA ASP A 88 -10.05 5.78 6.03
C ASP A 88 -9.47 5.77 4.60
N ILE A 89 -8.20 5.38 4.42
CA ILE A 89 -7.56 5.20 3.10
C ILE A 89 -8.29 4.14 2.28
N PHE A 90 -8.51 2.94 2.83
CA PHE A 90 -9.12 1.85 2.09
C PHE A 90 -10.61 2.07 1.86
N LYS A 91 -11.31 2.75 2.78
CA LYS A 91 -12.67 3.24 2.55
C LYS A 91 -12.73 4.22 1.38
N ALA A 92 -11.79 5.16 1.28
CA ALA A 92 -11.73 6.09 0.16
C ALA A 92 -11.42 5.41 -1.17
N LEU A 93 -10.54 4.40 -1.18
CA LEU A 93 -10.23 3.59 -2.36
C LEU A 93 -11.42 2.74 -2.82
N GLN A 94 -12.14 2.12 -1.88
CA GLN A 94 -13.39 1.39 -2.18
C GLN A 94 -14.42 2.33 -2.81
N SER A 95 -14.65 3.50 -2.22
CA SER A 95 -15.56 4.53 -2.76
C SER A 95 -15.10 5.11 -4.10
N ALA A 96 -13.81 5.05 -4.41
CA ALA A 96 -13.28 5.51 -5.69
C ALA A 96 -13.69 4.63 -6.87
N ASN A 97 -14.16 3.40 -6.60
CA ASN A 97 -14.62 2.42 -7.58
C ASN A 97 -13.65 2.27 -8.77
N LEU A 98 -12.42 1.86 -8.47
CA LEU A 98 -11.36 1.70 -9.45
C LEU A 98 -11.65 0.50 -10.37
N SER A 99 -11.25 0.60 -11.64
CA SER A 99 -11.42 -0.47 -12.63
C SER A 99 -10.40 -1.60 -12.51
N VAL A 100 -9.48 -1.50 -11.55
CA VAL A 100 -8.38 -2.43 -11.30
C VAL A 100 -8.37 -2.81 -9.82
N PRO A 101 -7.89 -4.01 -9.44
CA PRO A 101 -7.86 -4.43 -8.05
C PRO A 101 -6.93 -3.57 -7.21
N VAL A 102 -7.26 -3.49 -5.92
CA VAL A 102 -6.43 -2.82 -4.91
C VAL A 102 -5.74 -3.87 -4.05
N PHE A 103 -4.43 -3.72 -3.91
CA PHE A 103 -3.55 -4.52 -3.07
C PHE A 103 -3.04 -3.71 -1.88
N ALA A 104 -2.46 -4.41 -0.91
CA ALA A 104 -1.75 -3.78 0.18
C ALA A 104 -0.44 -4.51 0.48
N LYS A 105 0.62 -3.76 0.77
CA LYS A 105 1.88 -4.31 1.25
C LYS A 105 2.13 -3.91 2.70
N ILE A 106 2.13 -4.88 3.61
CA ILE A 106 2.37 -4.68 5.05
C ILE A 106 3.70 -5.28 5.52
N ARG A 107 4.06 -4.94 6.76
CA ARG A 107 4.97 -5.70 7.62
C ARG A 107 4.17 -6.36 8.73
N ILE A 108 4.75 -7.37 9.38
CA ILE A 108 4.16 -7.93 10.60
C ILE A 108 4.26 -6.93 11.77
N SER A 109 3.26 -6.96 12.65
CA SER A 109 3.22 -6.21 13.92
C SER A 109 3.96 -6.98 15.02
N GLN A 110 3.85 -6.57 16.29
CA GLN A 110 4.53 -7.27 17.38
C GLN A 110 3.98 -8.69 17.55
N THR A 111 2.66 -8.84 17.43
CA THR A 111 1.95 -10.11 17.56
C THR A 111 1.22 -10.52 16.28
N LEU A 112 0.90 -11.82 16.18
CA LEU A 112 0.01 -12.34 15.14
C LEU A 112 -1.37 -11.68 15.21
N SER A 113 -1.91 -11.50 16.41
CA SER A 113 -3.24 -10.89 16.62
C SER A 113 -3.31 -9.47 16.04
N GLU A 114 -2.33 -8.63 16.35
CA GLU A 114 -2.22 -7.28 15.80
C GLU A 114 -2.08 -7.29 14.28
N THR A 115 -1.25 -8.19 13.75
CA THR A 115 -1.09 -8.32 12.29
C THR A 115 -2.41 -8.73 11.62
N MET A 116 -3.13 -9.69 12.22
CA MET A 116 -4.42 -10.14 11.71
C MET A 116 -5.52 -9.09 11.82
N ASN A 117 -5.45 -8.17 12.79
CA ASN A 117 -6.37 -7.02 12.84
C ASN A 117 -6.21 -6.13 11.62
N ILE A 118 -4.98 -5.87 11.18
CA ILE A 118 -4.72 -5.13 9.94
C ILE A 118 -5.18 -5.94 8.71
N VAL A 119 -4.87 -7.23 8.64
CA VAL A 119 -5.31 -8.10 7.53
C VAL A 119 -6.82 -8.08 7.37
N ARG A 120 -7.58 -8.32 8.45
CA ARG A 120 -9.05 -8.31 8.43
C ARG A 120 -9.64 -6.95 8.08
N LEU A 121 -8.98 -5.87 8.54
CA LEU A 121 -9.36 -4.52 8.14
C LEU A 121 -9.23 -4.33 6.63
N LEU A 122 -8.11 -4.76 6.03
CA LEU A 122 -7.90 -4.69 4.59
C LEU A 122 -8.91 -5.54 3.81
N GLU A 123 -9.18 -6.76 4.28
CA GLU A 123 -10.19 -7.66 3.70
C GLU A 123 -11.59 -7.06 3.73
N LYS A 124 -11.99 -6.43 4.85
CA LYS A 124 -13.28 -5.74 5.00
C LYS A 124 -13.50 -4.67 3.92
N TYR A 125 -12.44 -4.03 3.44
CA TYR A 125 -12.52 -3.00 2.39
C TYR A 125 -12.23 -3.52 0.97
N GLY A 126 -12.20 -4.85 0.79
CA GLY A 126 -12.16 -5.47 -0.54
C GLY A 126 -10.77 -5.50 -1.20
N VAL A 127 -9.70 -5.46 -0.40
CA VAL A 127 -8.34 -5.71 -0.93
C VAL A 127 -8.28 -7.10 -1.55
N SER A 128 -7.76 -7.20 -2.77
CA SER A 128 -7.74 -8.45 -3.53
C SER A 128 -6.48 -9.29 -3.28
N LEU A 129 -5.42 -8.70 -2.74
CA LEU A 129 -4.15 -9.37 -2.42
C LEU A 129 -3.38 -8.59 -1.35
N ILE A 130 -2.75 -9.31 -0.42
CA ILE A 130 -1.89 -8.69 0.59
C ILE A 130 -0.47 -9.27 0.47
N THR A 131 0.52 -8.40 0.34
CA THR A 131 1.92 -8.79 0.45
C THR A 131 2.42 -8.55 1.87
N VAL A 132 2.96 -9.57 2.53
CA VAL A 132 3.40 -9.51 3.92
C VAL A 132 4.91 -9.70 4.00
N HIS A 133 5.62 -8.68 4.45
CA HIS A 133 7.00 -8.85 4.86
C HIS A 133 7.05 -9.35 6.32
N GLY A 134 7.53 -10.57 6.53
CA GLY A 134 7.72 -11.22 7.84
C GLY A 134 8.75 -10.58 8.77
N ARG A 135 9.01 -9.28 8.68
CA ARG A 135 9.87 -8.54 9.62
C ARG A 135 9.12 -7.36 10.19
N ARG A 136 9.39 -7.04 11.44
CA ARG A 136 8.80 -5.87 12.13
C ARG A 136 9.41 -4.56 11.60
N LYS A 137 8.81 -3.42 11.96
CA LYS A 137 9.32 -2.09 11.55
C LYS A 137 10.59 -1.69 12.33
N GLU A 138 10.71 -2.07 13.61
CA GLU A 138 11.88 -1.71 14.42
C GLU A 138 13.09 -2.57 14.07
N ARG A 139 14.19 -1.92 13.66
CA ARG A 139 15.59 -2.41 13.64
C ARG A 139 15.87 -3.88 13.25
N GLU A 140 15.04 -4.50 12.44
CA GLU A 140 15.33 -5.78 11.76
C GLU A 140 15.81 -5.57 10.32
N PHE A 141 16.35 -4.38 10.00
CA PHE A 141 17.15 -4.23 8.78
C PHE A 141 18.41 -5.07 8.97
N HIS A 142 18.36 -6.31 8.48
CA HIS A 142 19.49 -7.25 8.33
C HIS A 142 19.95 -8.01 9.59
N THR A 143 19.40 -7.75 10.77
CA THR A 143 19.83 -8.42 12.02
C THR A 143 19.08 -9.72 12.30
N LYS A 144 17.86 -9.89 11.77
CA LYS A 144 17.03 -11.08 11.96
C LYS A 144 16.45 -11.60 10.64
N PRO A 145 16.34 -12.93 10.48
CA PRO A 145 15.61 -13.52 9.36
C PRO A 145 14.14 -13.10 9.40
N ALA A 146 13.44 -13.24 8.28
CA ALA A 146 11.99 -13.08 8.28
C ALA A 146 11.35 -14.22 9.09
N ASP A 147 10.33 -13.89 9.88
CA ASP A 147 9.51 -14.83 10.61
C ASP A 147 8.58 -15.55 9.61
N LEU A 148 8.94 -16.75 9.21
CA LEU A 148 8.17 -17.56 8.26
C LEU A 148 6.99 -18.27 8.95
N ASP A 149 7.07 -18.52 10.25
CA ASP A 149 6.02 -19.19 11.01
C ASP A 149 4.81 -18.28 11.18
N ILE A 150 5.02 -16.99 11.44
CA ILE A 150 3.92 -16.02 11.47
C ILE A 150 3.31 -15.85 10.06
N ILE A 151 4.11 -15.85 8.99
CA ILE A 151 3.60 -15.79 7.61
C ILE A 151 2.72 -17.00 7.31
N LYS A 152 3.15 -18.20 7.71
CA LYS A 152 2.37 -19.44 7.54
C LYS A 152 1.01 -19.34 8.25
N GLN A 153 0.99 -18.82 9.48
CA GLN A 153 -0.25 -18.60 10.23
C GLN A 153 -1.15 -17.55 9.57
N ILE A 154 -0.58 -16.44 9.07
CA ILE A 154 -1.34 -15.42 8.33
C ILE A 154 -1.97 -16.04 7.07
N LYS A 155 -1.22 -16.83 6.31
CA LYS A 155 -1.71 -17.56 5.13
C LYS A 155 -2.88 -18.50 5.43
N GLN A 156 -2.90 -19.11 6.61
CA GLN A 156 -3.98 -20.02 7.03
C GLN A 156 -5.25 -19.26 7.47
N LEU A 157 -5.09 -18.05 8.00
CA LEU A 157 -6.18 -17.28 8.59
C LEU A 157 -6.78 -16.24 7.62
N ALA A 158 -6.01 -15.77 6.64
CA ALA A 158 -6.46 -14.82 5.63
C ALA A 158 -7.38 -15.51 4.61
N THR A 159 -8.38 -14.77 4.16
CA THR A 159 -9.33 -15.14 3.11
C THR A 159 -8.88 -14.67 1.73
N VAL A 160 -7.99 -13.67 1.67
CA VAL A 160 -7.38 -13.17 0.42
C VAL A 160 -5.98 -13.76 0.20
N PRO A 161 -5.52 -13.88 -1.06
CA PRO A 161 -4.16 -14.35 -1.36
C PRO A 161 -3.08 -13.55 -0.63
N ILE A 162 -2.13 -14.27 -0.03
CA ILE A 162 -0.96 -13.70 0.65
C ILE A 162 0.32 -14.00 -0.14
N ILE A 163 1.04 -12.96 -0.54
CA ILE A 163 2.42 -13.05 -1.06
C ILE A 163 3.40 -12.74 0.07
N CYS A 164 4.48 -13.52 0.18
CA CYS A 164 5.49 -13.41 1.23
C CYS A 164 6.90 -13.31 0.67
#